data_AF-A0AAW2IT28-F1
#
_entry.id   AF-A0AAW2IT28-F1
#
_cell.length_a   1.000
_cell.length_b   1.000
_cell.length_c   1.000
_cell.angle_alpha   90.00
_cell.angle_beta   90.00
_cell.angle_gamma   90.00
#
_symmetry.space_group_name_H-M   'P 1'
#
loop_
_entity.id
_entity.type
_entity.pdbx_description
1 polymer ?
#
loop_
_entity_poly.entity_id
_entity_poly.type
_entity_poly.pdbx_seq_one_letter_code
_entity_poly.pdbx_strand_id
1 'polypeptide(L)'
;MAQNSEVPKIQAGKPRAEQEIYEHICEMATRKGCSPAQVALAWGLDQGDDVCLIPGTTKIENLDQNIGALLVNLTPEEKEELEPYASADVVK
;
A
#
# COMPACT_ATOMS: atom_id res chain seq x y z
N MET A 1 -5.82 31.39 18.11
CA MET A 1 -6.87 31.01 17.14
C MET A 1 -6.39 29.74 16.43
N ALA A 2 -6.82 28.57 16.90
CA ALA A 2 -6.45 27.30 16.29
C ALA A 2 -7.40 27.04 15.12
N GLN A 3 -6.87 26.92 13.91
CA GLN A 3 -7.65 26.52 12.74
C GLN A 3 -7.82 24.99 12.81
N ASN A 4 -9.05 24.54 12.98
CA ASN A 4 -9.44 23.14 12.93
C ASN A 4 -9.46 22.72 11.45
N SER A 5 -8.41 22.09 10.95
CA SER A 5 -8.44 21.42 9.64
C SER A 5 -9.22 20.12 9.81
N GLU A 6 -10.47 20.09 9.34
CA GLU A 6 -11.29 18.88 9.31
C GLU A 6 -10.61 17.85 8.40
N VAL A 7 -10.12 16.77 9.00
CA VAL A 7 -9.68 15.58 8.27
C VAL A 7 -10.92 14.97 7.61
N PRO A 8 -10.94 14.78 6.28
CA PRO A 8 -12.08 14.19 5.59
C PRO A 8 -12.40 12.81 6.17
N LYS A 9 -13.63 12.63 6.66
CA LYS A 9 -14.11 11.31 7.09
C LYS A 9 -14.30 10.47 5.84
N ILE A 10 -13.55 9.38 5.73
CA ILE A 10 -13.73 8.37 4.67
C ILE A 10 -15.17 7.87 4.73
N GLN A 11 -15.90 8.03 3.64
CA GLN A 11 -17.31 7.68 3.52
C GLN A 11 -17.47 6.14 3.47
N ALA A 12 -18.51 5.63 4.12
CA ALA A 12 -18.79 4.20 4.21
C ALA A 12 -19.35 3.66 2.89
N GLY A 13 -18.45 3.43 1.94
CA GLY A 13 -18.70 2.77 0.67
C GLY A 13 -17.42 2.82 -0.14
N LYS A 14 -16.55 1.80 0.00
CA LYS A 14 -15.33 1.71 -0.82
C LYS A 14 -15.77 1.64 -2.28
N PRO A 15 -15.39 2.59 -3.15
CA PRO A 15 -15.68 2.48 -4.58
C PRO A 15 -15.11 1.17 -5.12
N ARG A 16 -15.84 0.54 -6.05
CA ARG A 16 -15.51 -0.78 -6.62
C ARG A 16 -14.05 -0.93 -7.06
N ALA A 17 -13.45 0.14 -7.58
CA ALA A 17 -12.05 0.18 -7.99
C ALA A 17 -11.06 -0.08 -6.84
N GLU A 18 -11.29 0.49 -5.64
CA GLU A 18 -10.43 0.25 -4.46
C GLU A 18 -10.48 -1.21 -3.99
N GLN A 19 -11.63 -1.84 -4.17
CA GLN A 19 -11.81 -3.24 -3.79
C GLN A 19 -11.08 -4.17 -4.76
N GLU A 20 -11.17 -3.91 -6.07
CA GLU A 20 -10.44 -4.65 -7.10
C GLU A 20 -8.91 -4.53 -6.89
N ILE A 21 -8.42 -3.34 -6.54
CA ILE A 21 -7.01 -3.13 -6.14
C ILE A 21 -6.63 -4.01 -4.95
N TYR A 22 -7.44 -3.96 -3.89
CA TYR A 22 -7.17 -4.71 -2.68
C TYR A 22 -7.13 -6.24 -2.93
N GLU A 23 -8.05 -6.75 -3.76
CA GLU A 23 -8.12 -8.16 -4.13
C GLU A 23 -6.85 -8.61 -4.86
N HIS A 24 -6.36 -7.85 -5.84
CA HIS A 24 -5.09 -8.17 -6.53
C HIS A 24 -3.87 -8.13 -5.60
N ILE A 25 -3.79 -7.15 -4.70
CA ILE A 25 -2.72 -7.12 -3.70
C ILE A 25 -2.79 -8.36 -2.80
N CYS A 26 -3.98 -8.81 -2.42
CA CYS A 26 -4.15 -10.03 -1.62
C CYS A 26 -3.71 -11.29 -2.37
N GLU A 27 -4.03 -11.39 -3.66
CA GLU A 27 -3.60 -12.51 -4.51
C GLU A 27 -2.07 -12.54 -4.64
N MET A 28 -1.44 -11.39 -4.89
CA MET A 28 0.01 -11.27 -4.96
C MET A 28 0.67 -11.63 -3.63
N ALA A 29 0.14 -11.12 -2.51
CA ALA A 29 0.63 -11.43 -1.18
C ALA A 29 0.55 -12.94 -0.89
N THR A 30 -0.54 -13.59 -1.31
CA THR A 30 -0.71 -15.04 -1.18
C THR A 30 0.32 -15.80 -2.02
N ARG A 31 0.56 -15.40 -3.27
CA ARG A 31 1.59 -16.00 -4.13
C ARG A 31 2.99 -15.89 -3.52
N LYS A 32 3.30 -14.78 -2.85
CA LYS A 32 4.60 -14.53 -2.21
C LYS A 32 4.73 -15.06 -0.78
N GLY A 33 3.63 -15.48 -0.15
CA GLY A 33 3.63 -15.88 1.25
C GLY A 33 3.89 -14.74 2.23
N CYS A 34 3.51 -13.51 1.87
CA CYS A 34 3.65 -12.31 2.68
C CYS A 34 2.28 -11.69 2.98
N SER A 35 2.23 -10.60 3.76
CA SER A 35 0.97 -9.88 3.99
C SER A 35 0.67 -8.85 2.89
N PRO A 36 -0.60 -8.51 2.65
CA PRO A 36 -0.97 -7.43 1.73
C PRO A 36 -0.29 -6.09 2.05
N ALA A 37 -0.09 -5.80 3.33
CA ALA A 37 0.62 -4.60 3.78
C ALA A 37 2.09 -4.61 3.35
N GLN A 38 2.74 -5.78 3.37
CA GLN A 38 4.12 -5.92 2.92
C GLN A 38 4.27 -5.68 1.41
N VAL A 39 3.33 -6.19 0.60
CA VAL A 39 3.32 -5.93 -0.85
C VAL A 39 3.14 -4.43 -1.13
N ALA A 40 2.19 -3.78 -0.47
CA ALA A 40 1.93 -2.36 -0.66
C ALA A 40 3.14 -1.48 -0.28
N LEU A 41 3.80 -1.78 0.83
CA LEU A 41 5.00 -1.06 1.28
C LEU A 41 6.20 -1.33 0.36
N ALA A 42 6.40 -2.59 -0.07
CA ALA A 42 7.46 -2.94 -1.00
C ALA A 42 7.29 -2.23 -2.35
N TRP A 43 6.06 -2.19 -2.87
CA TRP A 43 5.76 -1.47 -4.10
C TRP A 43 6.05 0.02 -3.98
N GLY A 44 5.64 0.67 -2.88
CA GLY A 44 5.90 2.09 -2.67
C GLY A 44 7.39 2.42 -2.55
N LEU A 45 8.19 1.56 -1.90
CA LEU A 45 9.64 1.72 -1.80
C LEU A 45 10.35 1.50 -3.14
N ASP A 46 9.78 0.69 -4.02
CA ASP A 46 10.36 0.32 -5.30
C ASP A 46 10.14 1.37 -6.41
N GLN A 47 9.37 2.43 -6.13
CA GLN A 47 9.11 3.55 -7.06
C GLN A 47 10.34 4.43 -7.34
N GLY A 48 11.41 4.31 -6.55
CA GLY A 48 12.67 4.97 -6.83
C GLY A 48 13.62 5.04 -5.64
N ASP A 49 14.92 5.20 -5.92
CA ASP A 49 15.97 5.20 -4.90
C ASP A 49 15.89 6.38 -3.91
N ASP A 50 15.16 7.44 -4.27
CA ASP A 50 14.93 8.64 -3.45
C ASP A 50 13.62 8.57 -2.64
N VAL A 51 12.91 7.44 -2.67
CA VAL A 51 11.63 7.26 -1.95
C VAL A 51 11.88 6.69 -0.56
N CYS A 52 11.36 7.39 0.46
CA CYS A 52 11.36 6.92 1.84
C CYS A 52 9.93 6.83 2.36
N LEU A 53 9.48 5.61 2.71
CA LEU A 53 8.22 5.40 3.40
C LEU A 53 8.42 5.51 4.91
N ILE A 54 7.53 6.26 5.58
CA ILE A 54 7.50 6.43 7.04
C ILE A 54 6.23 5.83 7.65
N PRO A 55 6.03 4.50 7.55
CA PRO A 55 4.81 3.87 8.02
C PRO A 55 4.72 3.90 9.55
N GLY A 56 3.74 4.64 10.06
CA GLY A 56 3.43 4.70 11.48
C GLY A 56 2.63 3.47 11.94
N THR A 57 2.92 2.99 13.15
CA THR A 57 2.15 1.90 13.77
C THR A 57 2.14 2.04 15.30
N THR A 58 1.08 1.56 15.94
CA THR A 58 0.96 1.46 17.40
C THR A 58 1.09 0.02 17.92
N LYS A 59 1.23 -0.96 17.03
CA LYS A 59 1.32 -2.39 17.33
C LYS A 59 2.65 -2.96 16.84
N ILE A 60 3.24 -3.85 17.65
CA ILE A 60 4.53 -4.48 17.34
C ILE A 60 4.39 -5.42 16.14
N GLU A 61 3.29 -6.15 16.04
CA GLU A 61 3.07 -7.09 14.93
C GLU A 61 3.07 -6.37 13.58
N ASN A 62 2.51 -5.16 13.54
CA ASN A 62 2.52 -4.30 12.37
C ASN A 62 3.92 -3.72 12.09
N LEU A 63 4.73 -3.48 13.13
CA LEU A 63 6.13 -3.08 12.94
C LEU A 63 6.92 -4.21 12.26
N ASP A 64 6.70 -5.46 12.69
CA ASP A 64 7.32 -6.63 12.06
C ASP A 64 6.90 -6.77 10.59
N GLN A 65 5.62 -6.50 10.29
CA GLN A 65 5.15 -6.45 8.90
C GLN A 65 5.86 -5.33 8.11
N ASN A 66 5.96 -4.12 8.65
CA ASN A 66 6.61 -3.00 7.98
C ASN A 66 8.08 -3.30 7.65
N ILE A 67 8.81 -3.91 8.60
CA ILE A 67 10.20 -4.32 8.39
C ILE A 67 10.27 -5.44 7.35
N GLY A 68 9.40 -6.44 7.45
CA GLY A 68 9.38 -7.56 6.51
C GLY A 68 9.05 -7.16 5.06
N ALA A 69 8.44 -6.00 4.83
CA ALA A 69 8.25 -5.45 3.49
C ALA A 69 9.58 -5.24 2.74
N LEU A 70 10.67 -4.94 3.46
CA LEU A 70 12.01 -4.76 2.87
C LEU A 70 12.58 -6.06 2.26
N LEU A 71 12.01 -7.22 2.61
CA LEU A 71 12.42 -8.52 2.07
C LEU A 71 11.56 -8.94 0.88
N VAL A 72 10.49 -8.20 0.57
CA VAL A 72 9.61 -8.48 -0.55
C VAL A 72 10.17 -7.83 -1.81
N ASN A 73 10.73 -8.66 -2.69
CA ASN A 73 11.14 -8.21 -4.02
C ASN A 73 9.99 -8.40 -5.01
N LEU A 74 9.62 -7.32 -5.70
CA LEU A 74 8.66 -7.36 -6.81
C LEU A 74 9.39 -7.59 -8.12
N THR A 75 8.93 -8.58 -8.88
CA THR A 75 9.41 -8.83 -10.25
C THR A 75 8.93 -7.74 -11.21
N PRO A 76 9.60 -7.52 -12.35
CA PRO A 76 9.13 -6.56 -13.35
C PRO A 76 7.67 -6.80 -13.78
N GLU A 77 7.27 -8.07 -13.91
CA GLU A 77 5.91 -8.47 -14.26
C GLU A 77 4.90 -8.08 -13.17
N GLU A 78 5.23 -8.31 -11.90
CA GLU A 78 4.38 -7.91 -10.77
C GLU A 78 4.29 -6.40 -10.60
N LYS A 79 5.33 -5.66 -10.97
CA LYS A 79 5.29 -4.19 -10.99
C LYS A 79 4.32 -3.71 -12.08
N GLU A 80 4.40 -4.29 -13.27
CA GLU A 80 3.48 -4.00 -14.37
C GLU A 80 2.02 -4.36 -14.01
N GLU A 81 1.79 -5.42 -13.24
CA GLU A 81 0.47 -5.75 -12.68
C GLU A 81 -0.08 -4.64 -11.74
N LEU A 82 0.80 -3.88 -11.09
CA LEU A 82 0.43 -2.81 -10.13
C LEU A 82 0.37 -1.41 -10.74
N GLU A 83 1.03 -1.18 -11.88
CA GLU A 83 1.05 0.12 -12.60
C GLU A 83 -0.34 0.72 -12.87
N PRO A 84 -1.37 -0.05 -13.29
CA PRO A 84 -2.71 0.51 -13.52
C PRO A 84 -3.30 1.20 -12.28
N TYR A 85 -2.91 0.75 -11.08
CA TYR A 85 -3.42 1.23 -9.81
C TYR A 85 -2.64 2.41 -9.23
N ALA A 86 -1.48 2.72 -9.81
CA ALA A 86 -0.61 3.83 -9.40
C ALA A 86 -1.14 5.20 -9.83
N SER A 87 -2.09 5.23 -10.76
CA SER A 87 -2.55 6.48 -11.38
C SER A 87 -3.32 7.37 -10.39
N ALA A 88 -2.88 8.63 -10.27
CA ALA A 88 -3.27 9.62 -9.25
C ALA A 88 -4.76 10.05 -9.24
N ASP A 89 -5.61 9.45 -10.08
CA ASP A 89 -7.05 9.72 -10.09
C ASP A 89 -7.86 8.82 -9.15
N VAL A 90 -7.23 7.83 -8.49
CA VAL A 90 -7.90 6.91 -7.56
C VAL A 90 -8.02 7.49 -6.13
N VAL A 91 -7.26 8.53 -5.79
CA VAL A 91 -7.26 9.16 -4.45
C VAL A 91 -7.72 10.63 -4.56
N LYS A 92 -9.01 10.84 -4.81
CA LYS A 92 -9.67 12.16 -4.71
C LYS A 92 -10.90 12.08 -3.82
#